data_AF-A0AAC9VZU7-F1
#
_entry.id   AF-A0AAC9VZU7-F1
#
_cell.length_a   1.000
_cell.length_b   1.000
_cell.length_c   1.000
_cell.angle_alpha   90.00
_cell.angle_beta   90.00
_cell.angle_gamma   90.00
#
_symmetry.space_group_name_H-M   'P 1'
#
loop_
_entity.id
_entity.type
_entity.pdbx_description
1 polymer ?
#
loop_
_entity_poly.entity_id
_entity_poly.type
_entity_poly.pdbx_seq_one_letter_code
_entity_poly.pdbx_strand_id
1 'polypeptide(L)'
;MPTKLLSLTAKELKKRRRIVDSAIYTHTIENITLHPDTLLVLERYAEGDYSLDEFNVIMDTTEKIILDDMQITSTEESQVEENIISFNFQSPSPYHYTYPRSFVLKNKHGITDEKILSMVSGHHTVRAILNLHHETLPEHFDSSYLKYIHKCLFGNTFEWAGNTRDVAFTFADGTSAIMPTMRKMNSKNSFAKGERIAKELQNLDKILAECNNLQGLSRQDFVHKATGVFTFLNYIHPFRDGNGRTQRMFFEKLAEAAGHQLDFSVVTAKRMVISTMISITDSGNIGDISAVRHMLEDISNPENVCVLKEFMNSMNEIERKNAQKRIILAPNKDEIYTGIYESDSPDSILLKIDRNYIEKPLYMVFKKDYLSPEQLKALKVGDEFSFKDPIKENIKNLENLLIPKERLAFLTEEQIVERIKGHYDVQLKREEVNFYAKRVYRKLKKFDAKIETINQNTQFGRELIQQITNSPESISRLAGKKILGIGNLKYKSAKQNVYTLIQKVDEYVNTVKRVKSVILGEHLMEQKRLATIVEMPSKEIQNIFNLPKDMQREALKSSSSLHEELNNFIKKVRSRLTLKEYVLLYNANYKELAESVGISESRAKQIKEIFTKNKILQNSLKQIKFSDTQIINIVN
;
A
#
# COMPACT_ATOMS: atom_id res chain seq x y z
N MET A 1 -13.45 -2.74 42.56
CA MET A 1 -13.26 -1.45 41.85
C MET A 1 -12.12 -1.65 40.87
N PRO A 2 -12.31 -1.50 39.55
CA PRO A 2 -11.20 -1.64 38.63
C PRO A 2 -10.28 -0.44 38.81
N THR A 3 -9.04 -0.73 39.16
CA THR A 3 -7.92 0.22 39.22
C THR A 3 -7.89 0.98 37.91
N LYS A 4 -7.98 2.32 37.95
CA LYS A 4 -7.75 3.18 36.78
C LYS A 4 -6.37 2.81 36.22
N LEU A 5 -6.32 2.05 35.12
CA LEU A 5 -5.10 1.90 34.34
C LEU A 5 -4.65 3.33 34.01
N LEU A 6 -3.43 3.70 34.42
CA LEU A 6 -2.76 4.88 33.89
C LEU A 6 -2.89 4.80 32.37
N SER A 7 -3.46 5.84 31.75
CA SER A 7 -3.69 5.85 30.30
C SER A 7 -2.37 5.55 29.59
N LEU A 8 -2.31 4.43 28.87
CA LEU A 8 -1.10 4.00 28.16
C LEU A 8 -0.68 5.07 27.16
N THR A 9 0.63 5.28 27.01
CA THR A 9 1.14 6.22 26.01
C THR A 9 0.88 5.69 24.59
N ALA A 10 0.75 6.60 23.62
CA ALA A 10 0.61 6.19 22.21
C ALA A 10 1.78 5.31 21.72
N LYS A 11 2.99 5.52 22.27
CA LYS A 11 4.17 4.69 21.99
C LYS A 11 3.98 3.26 22.50
N GLU A 12 3.42 3.11 23.70
CA GLU A 12 3.16 1.80 24.31
C GLU A 12 2.06 1.04 23.56
N LEU A 13 0.95 1.70 23.21
CA LEU A 13 -0.11 1.10 22.39
C LEU A 13 0.42 0.65 21.02
N LYS A 14 1.28 1.46 20.38
CA LYS A 14 1.94 1.08 19.13
C LYS A 14 2.87 -0.14 19.30
N LYS A 15 3.59 -0.24 20.42
CA LYS A 15 4.43 -1.40 20.75
C LYS A 15 3.57 -2.66 20.91
N ARG A 16 2.48 -2.59 21.67
CA ARG A 16 1.55 -3.70 21.89
C ARG A 16 0.91 -4.19 20.60
N ARG A 17 0.38 -3.27 19.79
CA ARG A 17 -0.18 -3.60 18.46
C ARG A 17 0.84 -4.35 17.60
N ARG A 18 2.08 -3.85 17.52
CA ARG A 18 3.15 -4.50 16.76
C ARG A 18 3.42 -5.93 17.24
N ILE A 19 3.47 -6.15 18.56
CA ILE A 19 3.69 -7.47 19.15
C ILE A 19 2.55 -8.42 18.78
N VAL A 20 1.30 -7.97 18.92
CA VAL A 20 0.10 -8.76 18.57
C VAL A 20 0.08 -9.08 17.08
N ASP A 21 0.37 -8.11 16.21
CA ASP A 21 0.44 -8.33 14.77
C ASP A 21 1.50 -9.40 14.46
N SER A 22 2.72 -9.28 15.00
CA SER A 22 3.76 -10.30 14.80
C SER A 22 3.28 -11.69 15.26
N ALA A 23 2.63 -11.75 16.41
CA ALA A 23 2.14 -13.00 16.98
C ALA A 23 1.01 -13.63 16.14
N ILE A 24 0.12 -12.85 15.52
CA ILE A 24 -0.91 -13.37 14.60
C ILE A 24 -0.28 -13.80 13.27
N TYR A 25 0.60 -12.98 12.71
CA TYR A 25 1.18 -13.24 11.39
C TYR A 25 2.15 -14.42 11.38
N THR A 26 2.91 -14.63 12.47
CA THR A 26 3.80 -15.80 12.56
C THR A 26 3.04 -17.12 12.46
N HIS A 27 1.79 -17.19 12.91
CA HIS A 27 0.89 -18.33 12.74
C HIS A 27 0.32 -18.38 11.31
N THR A 28 -0.08 -17.22 10.78
CA THR A 28 -0.63 -17.10 9.42
C THR A 28 0.36 -17.58 8.35
N ILE A 29 1.66 -17.29 8.50
CA ILE A 29 2.74 -17.75 7.60
C ILE A 29 2.79 -19.29 7.52
N GLU A 30 2.43 -19.97 8.61
CA GLU A 30 2.40 -21.43 8.70
C GLU A 30 0.99 -22.01 8.43
N ASN A 31 0.04 -21.19 7.93
CA ASN A 31 -1.36 -21.52 7.73
C ASN A 31 -2.10 -22.01 9.00
N ILE A 32 -1.65 -21.57 10.18
CA ILE A 32 -2.30 -21.85 11.45
C ILE A 32 -3.40 -20.82 11.68
N THR A 33 -4.62 -21.28 11.92
CA THR A 33 -5.77 -20.42 12.24
C THR A 33 -5.97 -20.39 13.75
N LEU A 34 -5.90 -19.20 14.34
CA LEU A 34 -6.17 -18.99 15.76
C LEU A 34 -7.68 -19.01 16.03
N HIS A 35 -8.08 -19.46 17.23
CA HIS A 35 -9.48 -19.43 17.66
C HIS A 35 -10.00 -17.99 17.73
N PRO A 36 -11.28 -17.70 17.37
CA PRO A 36 -11.85 -16.36 17.47
C PRO A 36 -11.69 -15.71 18.84
N ASP A 37 -11.88 -16.46 19.94
CA ASP A 37 -11.70 -15.91 21.29
C ASP A 37 -10.24 -15.54 21.58
N THR A 38 -9.29 -16.31 21.04
CA THR A 38 -7.87 -15.95 21.14
C THR A 38 -7.59 -14.64 20.42
N LEU A 39 -8.16 -14.45 19.22
CA LEU A 39 -8.02 -13.20 18.47
C LEU A 39 -8.65 -12.02 19.21
N LEU A 40 -9.81 -12.21 19.84
CA LEU A 40 -10.47 -11.18 20.63
C LEU A 40 -9.61 -10.75 21.84
N VAL A 41 -9.00 -11.71 22.54
CA VAL A 41 -8.09 -11.43 23.66
C VAL A 41 -6.81 -10.71 23.19
N LEU A 42 -6.30 -11.04 22.02
CA LEU A 42 -5.15 -10.34 21.45
C LEU A 42 -5.50 -8.89 21.07
N GLU A 43 -6.68 -8.68 20.47
CA GLU A 43 -7.14 -7.37 20.04
C GLU A 43 -7.31 -6.42 21.23
N ARG A 44 -8.02 -6.86 22.27
CA ARG A 44 -8.24 -6.07 23.49
C ARG A 44 -6.92 -5.75 24.21
N TYR A 45 -5.97 -6.68 24.23
CA TYR A 45 -4.62 -6.41 24.75
C TYR A 45 -3.90 -5.30 23.96
N ALA A 46 -4.01 -5.33 22.62
CA ALA A 46 -3.41 -4.32 21.75
C ALA A 46 -4.06 -2.94 21.90
N GLU A 47 -5.35 -2.88 22.21
CA GLU A 47 -6.11 -1.65 22.51
C GLU A 47 -5.79 -1.09 23.89
N GLY A 48 -5.19 -1.89 24.78
CA GLY A 48 -4.79 -1.47 26.11
C GLY A 48 -5.82 -1.75 27.20
N ASP A 49 -6.78 -2.64 26.95
CA ASP A 49 -7.86 -2.98 27.89
C ASP A 49 -7.34 -3.54 29.22
N TYR A 50 -6.16 -4.18 29.21
CA TYR A 50 -5.58 -4.83 30.38
C TYR A 50 -4.05 -4.90 30.33
N SER A 51 -3.45 -5.17 31.49
CA SER A 51 -2.02 -5.44 31.69
C SER A 51 -1.59 -6.80 31.11
N LEU A 52 -0.28 -7.07 31.08
CA LEU A 52 0.24 -8.37 30.65
C LEU A 52 -0.17 -9.50 31.59
N ASP A 53 -0.21 -9.24 32.91
CA ASP A 53 -0.61 -10.24 33.90
C ASP A 53 -2.08 -10.60 33.75
N GLU A 54 -2.94 -9.60 33.58
CA GLU A 54 -4.36 -9.80 33.28
C GLU A 54 -4.57 -10.52 31.94
N PHE A 55 -3.79 -10.18 30.90
CA PHE A 55 -3.79 -10.90 29.62
C PHE A 55 -3.52 -12.39 29.82
N ASN A 56 -2.51 -12.75 30.62
CA ASN A 56 -2.16 -14.14 30.88
C ASN A 56 -3.30 -14.89 31.59
N VAL A 57 -3.93 -14.28 32.60
CA VAL A 57 -5.09 -14.86 33.31
C VAL A 57 -6.29 -15.07 32.36
N ILE A 58 -6.55 -14.10 31.48
CA ILE A 58 -7.64 -14.21 30.49
C ILE A 58 -7.32 -15.31 29.47
N MET A 59 -6.08 -15.43 29.01
CA MET A 59 -5.65 -16.50 28.11
C MET A 59 -5.85 -17.87 28.76
N ASP A 60 -5.45 -18.06 30.03
CA ASP A 60 -5.67 -19.33 30.76
C ASP A 60 -7.17 -19.69 30.86
N THR A 61 -8.02 -18.69 31.06
CA THR A 61 -9.48 -18.90 31.10
C THR A 61 -10.02 -19.24 29.71
N THR A 62 -9.51 -18.58 28.67
CA THR A 62 -9.89 -18.80 27.27
C THR A 62 -9.46 -20.19 26.77
N GLU A 63 -8.30 -20.67 27.22
CA GLU A 63 -7.81 -22.03 26.94
C GLU A 63 -8.84 -23.09 27.34
N LYS A 64 -9.44 -22.96 28.53
CA LYS A 64 -10.48 -23.89 29.02
C LYS A 64 -11.72 -23.85 28.14
N ILE A 65 -12.17 -22.66 27.77
CA ILE A 65 -13.33 -22.47 26.85
C ILE A 65 -13.05 -23.16 25.52
N ILE A 66 -11.86 -22.97 24.94
CA ILE A 66 -11.48 -23.61 23.67
C ILE A 66 -11.46 -25.14 23.80
N LEU A 67 -10.94 -25.69 24.90
CA LEU A 67 -10.91 -27.13 25.11
C LEU A 67 -12.34 -27.71 25.28
N ASP A 68 -13.19 -27.02 26.05
CA ASP A 68 -14.60 -27.40 26.26
C ASP A 68 -15.40 -27.36 24.94
N ASP A 69 -15.25 -26.29 24.16
CA ASP A 69 -15.90 -26.12 22.85
C ASP A 69 -15.53 -27.23 21.86
N MET A 70 -14.30 -27.74 21.98
CA MET A 70 -13.78 -28.82 21.13
C MET A 70 -14.10 -30.22 21.67
N GLN A 71 -14.91 -30.32 22.74
CA GLN A 71 -15.23 -31.57 23.46
C GLN A 71 -13.98 -32.32 23.94
N ILE A 72 -12.88 -31.60 24.16
CA ILE A 72 -11.68 -32.15 24.78
C ILE A 72 -11.90 -32.03 26.29
N THR A 73 -12.62 -32.99 26.86
CA THR A 73 -12.58 -33.15 28.31
C THR A 73 -11.13 -33.41 28.70
N SER A 74 -10.57 -32.61 29.61
CA SER A 74 -9.38 -33.01 30.35
C SER A 74 -9.74 -34.30 31.09
N THR A 75 -9.52 -35.44 30.45
CA THR A 75 -9.72 -36.72 31.08
C THR A 75 -8.67 -36.81 32.18
N GLU A 76 -9.14 -36.70 33.44
CA GLU A 76 -8.51 -37.42 34.53
C GLU A 76 -8.13 -38.81 34.01
N GLU A 77 -6.86 -39.16 34.21
CA GLU A 77 -6.21 -40.42 33.86
C GLU A 77 -7.22 -41.53 33.51
N SER A 78 -7.55 -41.63 32.23
CA SER A 78 -8.29 -42.78 31.74
C SER A 78 -7.33 -43.96 31.81
N GLN A 79 -7.38 -44.68 32.93
CA GLN A 79 -6.88 -46.04 33.08
C GLN A 79 -7.62 -46.93 32.07
N VAL A 80 -7.23 -46.85 30.80
CA VAL A 80 -7.48 -47.92 29.86
C VAL A 80 -6.37 -48.92 30.13
N GLU A 81 -6.71 -50.03 30.78
CA GLU A 81 -5.92 -51.26 30.73
C GLU A 81 -5.85 -51.71 29.27
N GLU A 82 -4.94 -51.11 28.49
CA GLU A 82 -4.48 -51.75 27.27
C GLU A 82 -3.57 -52.89 27.69
N ASN A 83 -4.04 -54.11 27.48
CA ASN A 83 -3.23 -55.33 27.56
C ASN A 83 -1.95 -55.13 26.76
N ILE A 84 -0.86 -54.86 27.48
CA ILE A 84 0.50 -54.73 26.97
C ILE A 84 0.88 -56.08 26.38
N ILE A 85 0.70 -56.26 25.07
CA ILE A 85 1.62 -57.11 24.32
C ILE A 85 2.93 -56.34 24.34
N SER A 86 3.83 -56.77 25.22
CA SER A 86 5.19 -56.28 25.37
C SER A 86 5.98 -56.53 24.08
N PHE A 87 5.75 -55.71 23.06
CA PHE A 87 6.75 -55.50 22.03
C PHE A 87 7.85 -54.65 22.67
N ASN A 88 9.05 -55.21 22.78
CA ASN A 88 10.26 -54.53 23.22
C ASN A 88 10.48 -53.23 22.42
N PHE A 89 9.94 -52.10 22.90
CA PHE A 89 10.28 -50.76 22.41
C PHE A 89 11.61 -50.29 23.04
N GLN A 90 12.66 -51.10 22.92
CA GLN A 90 13.97 -50.75 23.52
C GLN A 90 14.82 -49.80 22.67
N SER A 91 14.40 -49.46 21.45
CA SER A 91 15.15 -48.57 20.56
C SER A 91 14.38 -47.29 20.26
N PRO A 92 15.02 -46.10 20.41
CA PRO A 92 14.41 -44.83 20.03
C PRO A 92 13.98 -44.83 18.56
N SER A 93 12.76 -44.34 18.28
CA SER A 93 12.17 -44.38 16.93
C SER A 93 11.51 -43.05 16.55
N PRO A 94 11.62 -42.58 15.29
CA PRO A 94 10.90 -41.40 14.83
C PRO A 94 9.37 -41.51 14.96
N TYR A 95 8.84 -42.73 14.89
CA TYR A 95 7.40 -42.99 14.99
C TYR A 95 6.84 -42.80 16.40
N HIS A 96 7.70 -42.76 17.44
CA HIS A 96 7.26 -42.52 18.80
C HIS A 96 6.91 -41.05 19.09
N TYR A 97 7.19 -40.12 18.14
CA TYR A 97 6.73 -38.73 18.23
C TYR A 97 5.22 -38.58 17.99
N THR A 98 4.55 -39.56 17.38
CA THR A 98 3.12 -39.49 17.04
C THR A 98 2.33 -40.54 17.81
N TYR A 99 1.01 -40.35 17.91
CA TYR A 99 0.14 -41.40 18.44
C TYR A 99 0.14 -42.63 17.52
N PRO A 100 -0.08 -43.85 18.05
CA PRO A 100 -0.21 -45.05 17.25
C PRO A 100 -1.24 -44.88 16.12
N ARG A 101 -0.86 -45.25 14.89
CA ARG A 101 -1.71 -45.14 13.69
C ARG A 101 -2.21 -43.72 13.39
N SER A 102 -1.50 -42.69 13.86
CA SER A 102 -1.80 -41.28 13.60
C SER A 102 -0.55 -40.53 13.13
N PHE A 103 -0.75 -39.46 12.36
CA PHE A 103 0.30 -38.49 12.02
C PHE A 103 0.40 -37.33 13.03
N VAL A 104 -0.53 -37.28 13.99
CA VAL A 104 -0.59 -36.22 15.00
C VAL A 104 0.46 -36.45 16.08
N LEU A 105 1.22 -35.39 16.38
CA LEU A 105 2.25 -35.40 17.40
C LEU A 105 1.65 -35.62 18.80
N LYS A 106 2.31 -36.46 19.60
CA LYS A 106 2.00 -36.61 21.02
C LYS A 106 2.08 -35.25 21.70
N ASN A 107 1.05 -34.91 22.46
CA ASN A 107 0.88 -33.60 23.06
C ASN A 107 0.23 -33.74 24.44
N LYS A 108 0.44 -32.74 25.29
CA LYS A 108 0.03 -32.74 26.71
C LYS A 108 -1.49 -32.76 26.93
N HIS A 109 -2.27 -32.59 25.86
CA HIS A 109 -3.74 -32.52 25.91
C HIS A 109 -4.41 -33.79 25.34
N GLY A 110 -3.64 -34.81 24.92
CA GLY A 110 -4.22 -36.03 24.36
C GLY A 110 -4.88 -35.84 22.99
N ILE A 111 -4.68 -34.70 22.32
CA ILE A 111 -5.43 -34.33 21.11
C ILE A 111 -4.92 -35.14 19.91
N THR A 112 -5.79 -35.93 19.27
CA THR A 112 -5.45 -36.73 18.08
C THR A 112 -5.94 -36.15 16.76
N ASP A 113 -6.63 -35.00 16.78
CA ASP A 113 -7.02 -34.23 15.59
C ASP A 113 -5.99 -33.11 15.32
N GLU A 114 -5.45 -33.07 14.10
CA GLU A 114 -4.39 -32.12 13.73
C GLU A 114 -4.85 -30.67 13.74
N LYS A 115 -6.10 -30.39 13.33
CA LYS A 115 -6.62 -29.02 13.27
C LYS A 115 -6.86 -28.48 14.68
N ILE A 116 -7.42 -29.32 15.55
CA ILE A 116 -7.65 -28.95 16.95
C ILE A 116 -6.31 -28.76 17.67
N LEU A 117 -5.33 -29.65 17.47
CA LEU A 117 -3.99 -29.49 18.05
C LEU A 117 -3.32 -28.20 17.55
N SER A 118 -3.43 -27.89 16.26
CA SER A 118 -2.88 -26.67 15.67
C SER A 118 -3.47 -25.41 16.29
N MET A 119 -4.78 -25.42 16.57
CA MET A 119 -5.50 -24.30 17.18
C MET A 119 -5.12 -24.09 18.65
N VAL A 120 -5.13 -25.17 19.46
CA VAL A 120 -4.75 -25.15 20.89
C VAL A 120 -3.26 -24.80 21.05
N SER A 121 -2.38 -25.42 20.26
CA SER A 121 -0.95 -25.09 20.23
C SER A 121 -0.72 -23.65 19.80
N GLY A 122 -1.49 -23.16 18.82
CA GLY A 122 -1.54 -21.76 18.42
C GLY A 122 -1.80 -20.86 19.62
N HIS A 123 -2.88 -21.10 20.37
CA HIS A 123 -3.24 -20.35 21.58
C HIS A 123 -2.08 -20.21 22.58
N HIS A 124 -1.43 -21.33 22.95
CA HIS A 124 -0.27 -21.30 23.84
C HIS A 124 0.91 -20.52 23.26
N THR A 125 1.18 -20.72 21.97
CA THR A 125 2.29 -20.07 21.28
C THR A 125 2.11 -18.56 21.26
N VAL A 126 0.89 -18.04 20.99
CA VAL A 126 0.65 -16.58 20.99
C VAL A 126 0.85 -15.98 22.38
N ARG A 127 0.35 -16.66 23.44
CA ARG A 127 0.60 -16.27 24.84
C ARG A 127 2.11 -16.16 25.12
N ALA A 128 2.87 -17.19 24.73
CA ALA A 128 4.31 -17.24 24.93
C ALA A 128 5.06 -16.15 24.14
N ILE A 129 4.66 -15.85 22.90
CA ILE A 129 5.25 -14.77 22.11
C ILE A 129 5.11 -13.42 22.81
N LEU A 130 3.92 -13.12 23.33
CA LEU A 130 3.67 -11.86 24.03
C LEU A 130 4.55 -11.74 25.27
N ASN A 131 4.64 -12.80 26.09
CA ASN A 131 5.50 -12.83 27.27
C ASN A 131 6.99 -12.66 26.91
N LEU A 132 7.48 -13.39 25.91
CA LEU A 132 8.86 -13.27 25.43
C LEU A 132 9.20 -11.84 24.99
N HIS A 133 8.27 -11.08 24.38
CA HIS A 133 8.52 -9.68 24.03
C HIS A 133 8.67 -8.73 25.23
N HIS A 134 8.20 -9.12 26.42
CA HIS A 134 8.38 -8.37 27.66
C HIS A 134 9.57 -8.85 28.51
N GLU A 135 10.10 -10.03 28.21
CA GLU A 135 11.35 -10.50 28.82
C GLU A 135 12.55 -9.64 28.40
N THR A 136 13.49 -9.49 29.34
CA THR A 136 14.78 -8.86 29.08
C THR A 136 15.56 -9.65 28.02
N LEU A 137 16.27 -8.93 27.16
CA LEU A 137 17.12 -9.55 26.15
C LEU A 137 18.26 -10.33 26.83
N PRO A 138 18.64 -11.51 26.31
CA PRO A 138 19.78 -12.25 26.82
C PRO A 138 21.09 -11.54 26.48
N GLU A 139 22.13 -11.75 27.29
CA GLU A 139 23.48 -11.28 27.00
C GLU A 139 24.10 -12.03 25.80
N HIS A 140 23.83 -13.33 25.70
CA HIS A 140 24.33 -14.19 24.63
C HIS A 140 23.18 -14.73 23.77
N PHE A 141 23.31 -14.55 22.45
CA PHE A 141 22.41 -15.17 21.48
C PHE A 141 23.08 -16.45 20.96
N ASP A 142 22.59 -17.59 21.42
CA ASP A 142 23.16 -18.90 21.11
C ASP A 142 22.06 -19.97 21.02
N SER A 143 22.48 -21.22 20.82
CA SER A 143 21.62 -22.39 20.74
C SER A 143 20.89 -22.69 22.06
N SER A 144 21.40 -22.22 23.20
CA SER A 144 20.72 -22.32 24.50
C SER A 144 19.51 -21.39 24.54
N TYR A 145 19.67 -20.14 24.10
CA TYR A 145 18.55 -19.20 23.97
C TYR A 145 17.54 -19.67 22.92
N LEU A 146 17.99 -20.25 21.81
CA LEU A 146 17.10 -20.85 20.82
C LEU A 146 16.24 -21.99 21.42
N LYS A 147 16.84 -22.89 22.20
CA LYS A 147 16.12 -23.97 22.90
C LYS A 147 15.18 -23.41 23.97
N TYR A 148 15.58 -22.35 24.67
CA TYR A 148 14.74 -21.64 25.63
C TYR A 148 13.48 -21.08 24.97
N ILE A 149 13.61 -20.36 23.85
CA ILE A 149 12.46 -19.87 23.08
C ILE A 149 11.54 -21.03 22.70
N HIS A 150 12.09 -22.13 22.15
CA HIS A 150 11.28 -23.28 21.78
C HIS A 150 10.55 -23.88 23.00
N LYS A 151 11.21 -23.94 24.16
CA LYS A 151 10.59 -24.39 25.41
C LYS A 151 9.45 -23.47 25.84
N CYS A 152 9.61 -22.16 25.75
CA CYS A 152 8.55 -21.20 26.09
C CYS A 152 7.36 -21.32 25.13
N LEU A 153 7.61 -21.39 23.82
CA LEU A 153 6.56 -21.46 22.80
C LEU A 153 5.74 -22.76 22.88
N PHE A 154 6.39 -23.88 23.13
CA PHE A 154 5.77 -25.21 23.01
C PHE A 154 5.66 -25.98 24.31
N GLY A 155 6.11 -25.41 25.44
CA GLY A 155 6.16 -26.09 26.73
C GLY A 155 4.79 -26.52 27.27
N ASN A 156 3.72 -25.83 26.89
CA ASN A 156 2.35 -26.24 27.23
C ASN A 156 1.78 -27.28 26.24
N THR A 157 2.38 -27.45 25.06
CA THR A 157 1.87 -28.37 24.03
C THR A 157 2.63 -29.69 24.00
N PHE A 158 3.96 -29.68 24.05
CA PHE A 158 4.82 -30.85 23.82
C PHE A 158 5.74 -31.12 25.01
N GLU A 159 5.88 -32.39 25.40
CA GLU A 159 6.82 -32.81 26.46
C GLU A 159 8.28 -32.55 26.09
N TRP A 160 8.62 -32.71 24.81
CA TRP A 160 9.97 -32.53 24.28
C TRP A 160 10.34 -31.06 23.99
N ALA A 161 9.50 -30.09 24.38
CA ALA A 161 9.77 -28.67 24.11
C ALA A 161 11.16 -28.23 24.65
N GLY A 162 12.01 -27.72 23.76
CA GLY A 162 13.38 -27.31 24.05
C GLY A 162 14.44 -28.38 23.76
N ASN A 163 14.03 -29.62 23.44
CA ASN A 163 14.93 -30.69 23.04
C ASN A 163 15.11 -30.73 21.53
N THR A 164 16.34 -30.95 21.07
CA THR A 164 16.66 -31.06 19.65
C THR A 164 16.45 -32.49 19.17
N ARG A 165 16.09 -32.64 17.89
CA ARG A 165 15.62 -33.92 17.32
C ARG A 165 16.71 -34.98 17.12
N ASP A 166 17.98 -34.59 17.26
CA ASP A 166 19.15 -35.49 17.27
C ASP A 166 19.37 -36.18 18.62
N VAL A 167 18.73 -35.70 19.69
CA VAL A 167 18.80 -36.31 21.02
C VAL A 167 17.56 -37.17 21.24
N ALA A 168 17.76 -38.39 21.74
CA ALA A 168 16.64 -39.26 22.10
C ALA A 168 15.86 -38.66 23.28
N PHE A 169 14.55 -38.52 23.14
CA PHE A 169 13.65 -38.04 24.18
C PHE A 169 12.73 -39.17 24.63
N THR A 170 12.64 -39.43 25.93
CA THR A 170 11.72 -40.43 26.49
C THR A 170 10.48 -39.73 27.01
N PHE A 171 9.31 -40.11 26.47
CA PHE A 171 8.00 -39.62 26.87
C PHE A 171 7.56 -40.23 28.20
N ALA A 172 6.59 -39.59 28.85
CA ALA A 172 5.96 -40.10 30.07
C ALA A 172 5.34 -41.50 29.90
N ASP A 173 4.92 -41.87 28.68
CA ASP A 173 4.39 -43.20 28.34
C ASP A 173 5.48 -44.29 28.20
N GLY A 174 6.75 -43.95 28.46
CA GLY A 174 7.88 -44.87 28.42
C GLY A 174 8.49 -45.08 27.03
N THR A 175 7.89 -44.55 25.96
CA THR A 175 8.47 -44.64 24.60
C THR A 175 9.56 -43.60 24.39
N SER A 176 10.64 -43.96 23.68
CA SER A 176 11.71 -43.03 23.32
C SER A 176 11.67 -42.65 21.84
N ALA A 177 11.73 -41.36 21.51
CA ALA A 177 11.74 -40.88 20.13
C ALA A 177 13.03 -40.15 19.75
N ILE A 178 13.44 -40.30 18.49
CA ILE A 178 14.57 -39.59 17.89
C ILE A 178 14.27 -39.37 16.41
N MET A 179 14.64 -38.22 15.84
CA MET A 179 14.43 -37.94 14.41
C MET A 179 15.69 -37.33 13.78
N PRO A 180 16.76 -38.13 13.61
CA PRO A 180 18.04 -37.62 13.15
C PRO A 180 18.00 -37.17 11.69
N THR A 181 17.04 -37.66 10.89
CA THR A 181 16.85 -37.25 9.49
C THR A 181 15.46 -36.68 9.27
N MET A 182 15.40 -35.48 8.69
CA MET A 182 14.17 -34.84 8.20
C MET A 182 14.39 -34.36 6.77
N ARG A 183 13.35 -34.50 5.93
CA ARG A 183 13.35 -33.99 4.56
C ARG A 183 12.56 -32.68 4.50
N LYS A 184 12.98 -31.78 3.62
CA LYS A 184 12.16 -30.62 3.28
C LYS A 184 10.94 -31.07 2.49
N MET A 185 9.78 -30.53 2.83
CA MET A 185 8.56 -30.79 2.08
C MET A 185 8.73 -30.35 0.63
N ASN A 186 8.34 -31.20 -0.33
CA ASN A 186 8.41 -30.93 -1.78
C ASN A 186 9.82 -30.60 -2.31
N SER A 187 10.88 -31.10 -1.66
CA SER A 187 12.26 -30.94 -2.12
C SER A 187 13.03 -32.25 -1.96
N LYS A 188 14.03 -32.46 -2.84
CA LYS A 188 15.00 -33.56 -2.69
C LYS A 188 15.98 -33.30 -1.52
N ASN A 189 15.92 -32.11 -0.91
CA ASN A 189 16.93 -31.59 0.00
C ASN A 189 16.58 -32.02 1.43
N SER A 190 17.60 -32.47 2.16
CA SER A 190 17.46 -32.83 3.57
C SER A 190 17.93 -31.67 4.45
N PHE A 191 17.37 -31.57 5.65
CA PHE A 191 17.98 -30.77 6.72
C PHE A 191 19.26 -31.45 7.24
N ALA A 192 19.98 -30.79 8.15
CA ALA A 192 21.14 -31.38 8.82
C ALA A 192 20.81 -32.76 9.44
N LYS A 193 21.75 -33.71 9.41
CA LYS A 193 21.49 -35.11 9.79
C LYS A 193 22.28 -35.53 11.04
N GLY A 194 21.60 -36.18 11.99
CA GLY A 194 22.20 -36.79 13.18
C GLY A 194 23.12 -35.82 13.93
N GLU A 195 24.33 -36.28 14.25
CA GLU A 195 25.36 -35.52 14.99
C GLU A 195 25.76 -34.18 14.36
N ARG A 196 25.48 -33.97 13.05
CA ARG A 196 25.70 -32.66 12.43
C ARG A 196 24.85 -31.57 13.05
N ILE A 197 23.67 -31.87 13.61
CA ILE A 197 22.80 -30.85 14.22
C ILE A 197 23.52 -30.17 15.39
N ALA A 198 24.02 -30.95 16.36
CA ALA A 198 24.79 -30.44 17.48
C ALA A 198 26.04 -29.66 17.03
N LYS A 199 26.79 -30.18 16.05
CA LYS A 199 27.99 -29.51 15.52
C LYS A 199 27.66 -28.17 14.86
N GLU A 200 26.62 -28.11 14.03
CA GLU A 200 26.25 -26.87 13.35
C GLU A 200 25.63 -25.85 14.31
N LEU A 201 24.96 -26.27 15.39
CA LEU A 201 24.55 -25.37 16.47
C LEU A 201 25.76 -24.76 17.20
N GLN A 202 26.80 -25.54 17.49
CA GLN A 202 28.04 -25.00 18.06
C GLN A 202 28.73 -24.00 17.10
N ASN A 203 28.69 -24.28 15.79
CA ASN A 203 29.18 -23.33 14.78
C ASN A 203 28.35 -22.04 14.76
N LEU A 204 27.03 -22.14 14.88
CA LEU A 204 26.13 -20.97 14.98
C LEU A 204 26.50 -20.11 16.20
N ASP A 205 26.70 -20.75 17.36
CA ASP A 205 27.06 -20.07 18.61
C ASP A 205 28.40 -19.33 18.47
N LYS A 206 29.39 -19.98 17.86
CA LYS A 206 30.68 -19.37 17.55
C LYS A 206 30.55 -18.15 16.63
N ILE A 207 29.78 -18.26 15.54
CA ILE A 207 29.56 -17.17 14.58
C ILE A 207 28.94 -15.96 15.29
N LEU A 208 27.92 -16.19 16.13
CA LEU A 208 27.23 -15.11 16.84
C LEU A 208 28.13 -14.44 17.88
N ALA A 209 28.93 -15.23 18.63
CA ALA A 209 29.91 -14.70 19.57
C ALA A 209 30.99 -13.87 18.88
N GLU A 210 31.60 -14.37 17.80
CA GLU A 210 32.65 -13.67 17.03
C GLU A 210 32.13 -12.38 16.38
N CYS A 211 30.84 -12.35 16.01
CA CYS A 211 30.19 -11.16 15.45
C CYS A 211 29.51 -10.29 16.50
N ASN A 212 29.76 -10.49 17.80
CA ASN A 212 29.17 -9.74 18.91
C ASN A 212 27.63 -9.62 18.80
N ASN A 213 26.94 -10.74 18.58
CA ASN A 213 25.49 -10.80 18.37
C ASN A 213 24.98 -9.86 17.24
N LEU A 214 25.82 -9.58 16.24
CA LEU A 214 25.56 -8.64 15.14
C LEU A 214 25.34 -7.18 15.58
N GLN A 215 25.75 -6.81 16.79
CA GLN A 215 25.64 -5.46 17.32
C GLN A 215 26.69 -4.51 16.72
N GLY A 216 26.41 -3.20 16.76
CA GLY A 216 27.31 -2.17 16.24
C GLY A 216 27.36 -2.06 14.71
N LEU A 217 26.50 -2.80 14.01
CA LEU A 217 26.41 -2.80 12.55
C LEU A 217 25.38 -1.79 12.04
N SER A 218 25.64 -1.24 10.84
CA SER A 218 24.60 -0.54 10.08
C SER A 218 23.46 -1.50 9.75
N ARG A 219 22.26 -0.98 9.45
CA ARG A 219 21.13 -1.84 9.07
C ARG A 219 21.45 -2.72 7.85
N GLN A 220 22.18 -2.20 6.88
CA GLN A 220 22.56 -2.93 5.67
C GLN A 220 23.55 -4.07 5.98
N ASP A 221 24.54 -3.80 6.83
CA ASP A 221 25.51 -4.81 7.26
C ASP A 221 24.87 -5.87 8.17
N PHE A 222 23.97 -5.45 9.06
CA PHE A 222 23.14 -6.35 9.86
C PHE A 222 22.34 -7.29 8.95
N VAL A 223 21.59 -6.76 7.97
CA VAL A 223 20.82 -7.56 7.00
C VAL A 223 21.73 -8.54 6.26
N HIS A 224 22.90 -8.07 5.79
CA HIS A 224 23.86 -8.91 5.08
C HIS A 224 24.34 -10.09 5.94
N LYS A 225 24.76 -9.85 7.18
CA LYS A 225 25.22 -10.91 8.10
C LYS A 225 24.08 -11.81 8.57
N ALA A 226 22.95 -11.22 8.97
CA ALA A 226 21.77 -11.94 9.43
C ALA A 226 21.22 -12.88 8.35
N THR A 227 21.35 -12.54 7.06
CA THR A 227 20.95 -13.42 5.94
C THR A 227 21.66 -14.78 6.01
N GLY A 228 22.98 -14.77 6.24
CA GLY A 228 23.78 -15.98 6.35
C GLY A 228 23.37 -16.81 7.57
N VAL A 229 23.26 -16.17 8.74
CA VAL A 229 22.86 -16.82 9.99
C VAL A 229 21.44 -17.41 9.87
N PHE A 230 20.50 -16.68 9.26
CA PHE A 230 19.11 -17.11 9.09
C PHE A 230 19.01 -18.33 8.18
N THR A 231 19.72 -18.30 7.04
CA THR A 231 19.79 -19.42 6.10
C THR A 231 20.42 -20.64 6.76
N PHE A 232 21.49 -20.43 7.53
CA PHE A 232 22.19 -21.49 8.23
C PHE A 232 21.32 -22.15 9.29
N LEU A 233 20.65 -21.39 10.15
CA LEU A 233 19.73 -21.94 11.14
C LEU A 233 18.55 -22.69 10.50
N ASN A 234 18.03 -22.20 9.36
CA ASN A 234 16.98 -22.89 8.61
C ASN A 234 17.45 -24.25 8.04
N TYR A 235 18.74 -24.37 7.69
CA TYR A 235 19.34 -25.65 7.28
C TYR A 235 19.49 -26.62 8.46
N ILE A 236 19.92 -26.13 9.63
CA ILE A 236 20.09 -26.96 10.83
C ILE A 236 18.76 -27.63 11.20
N HIS A 237 17.67 -26.84 11.24
CA HIS A 237 16.31 -27.31 11.55
C HIS A 237 16.30 -28.20 12.81
N PRO A 238 16.68 -27.65 13.98
CA PRO A 238 17.11 -28.43 15.13
C PRO A 238 15.98 -29.14 15.89
N PHE A 239 14.73 -28.71 15.75
CA PHE A 239 13.59 -29.26 16.50
C PHE A 239 12.73 -30.19 15.65
N ARG A 240 11.93 -31.05 16.30
CA ARG A 240 10.97 -31.93 15.61
C ARG A 240 9.84 -31.14 14.92
N ASP A 241 9.35 -30.08 15.55
CA ASP A 241 8.35 -29.14 15.04
C ASP A 241 8.65 -27.75 15.60
N GLY A 242 7.97 -26.70 15.15
CA GLY A 242 8.09 -25.36 15.73
C GLY A 242 9.34 -24.57 15.33
N ASN A 243 10.13 -25.08 14.39
CA ASN A 243 11.38 -24.45 13.92
C ASN A 243 11.14 -23.03 13.38
N GLY A 244 10.12 -22.83 12.55
CA GLY A 244 9.84 -21.53 11.93
C GLY A 244 9.49 -20.44 12.95
N ARG A 245 8.53 -20.70 13.84
CA ARG A 245 8.13 -19.79 14.92
C ARG A 245 9.29 -19.48 15.88
N THR A 246 10.05 -20.49 16.28
CA THR A 246 11.24 -20.32 17.14
C THR A 246 12.31 -19.46 16.45
N GLN A 247 12.61 -19.75 15.18
CA GLN A 247 13.58 -18.98 14.40
C GLN A 247 13.17 -17.52 14.25
N ARG A 248 11.90 -17.24 13.91
CA ARG A 248 11.43 -15.85 13.75
C ARG A 248 11.55 -15.07 15.06
N MET A 249 11.10 -15.62 16.19
CA MET A 249 11.25 -14.99 17.50
C MET A 249 12.73 -14.76 17.87
N PHE A 250 13.60 -15.74 17.62
CA PHE A 250 15.05 -15.58 17.84
C PHE A 250 15.63 -14.41 17.06
N PHE A 251 15.27 -14.27 15.78
CA PHE A 251 15.75 -13.19 14.92
C PHE A 251 15.14 -11.83 15.24
N GLU A 252 13.88 -11.77 15.66
CA GLU A 252 13.27 -10.53 16.16
C GLU A 252 14.02 -10.01 17.40
N LYS A 253 14.32 -10.91 18.35
CA LYS A 253 15.09 -10.58 19.56
C LYS A 253 16.55 -10.22 19.26
N LEU A 254 17.18 -10.92 18.32
CA LEU A 254 18.55 -10.62 17.88
C LEU A 254 18.61 -9.24 17.21
N ALA A 255 17.64 -8.91 16.36
CA ALA A 255 17.53 -7.59 15.75
C ALA A 255 17.31 -6.49 16.79
N GLU A 256 16.42 -6.72 17.75
CA GLU A 256 16.15 -5.79 18.86
C GLU A 256 17.43 -5.50 19.66
N ALA A 257 18.20 -6.54 20.02
CA ALA A 257 19.48 -6.41 20.71
C ALA A 257 20.54 -5.68 19.85
N ALA A 258 20.52 -5.87 18.53
CA ALA A 258 21.40 -5.18 17.59
C ALA A 258 21.00 -3.73 17.26
N GLY A 259 19.89 -3.23 17.82
CA GLY A 259 19.37 -1.87 17.56
C GLY A 259 18.59 -1.75 16.25
N HIS A 260 18.19 -2.87 15.65
CA HIS A 260 17.37 -2.96 14.44
C HIS A 260 15.99 -3.53 14.75
N GLN A 261 15.15 -3.66 13.73
CA GLN A 261 13.87 -4.34 13.83
C GLN A 261 13.76 -5.34 12.67
N LEU A 262 13.09 -6.48 12.90
CA LEU A 262 12.60 -7.34 11.84
C LEU A 262 11.10 -7.52 12.06
N ASP A 263 10.30 -7.19 11.06
CA ASP A 263 8.85 -7.26 11.12
C ASP A 263 8.33 -8.34 10.17
N PHE A 264 8.30 -9.59 10.64
CA PHE A 264 7.85 -10.71 9.80
C PHE A 264 6.36 -10.61 9.40
N SER A 265 5.60 -9.69 10.01
CA SER A 265 4.17 -9.50 9.74
C SER A 265 3.88 -9.05 8.29
N VAL A 266 4.87 -8.53 7.57
CA VAL A 266 4.73 -8.13 6.16
C VAL A 266 5.17 -9.21 5.16
N VAL A 267 5.57 -10.39 5.64
CA VAL A 267 6.01 -11.50 4.78
C VAL A 267 4.85 -12.44 4.52
N THR A 268 4.55 -12.70 3.26
CA THR A 268 3.56 -13.72 2.88
C THR A 268 4.11 -15.13 3.07
N ALA A 269 3.23 -16.09 3.36
CA ALA A 269 3.57 -17.50 3.49
C ALA A 269 4.35 -18.02 2.26
N LYS A 270 3.89 -17.68 1.05
CA LYS A 270 4.57 -18.08 -0.19
C LYS A 270 5.96 -17.48 -0.31
N ARG A 271 6.16 -16.21 0.07
CA ARG A 271 7.49 -15.57 0.06
C ARG A 271 8.43 -16.27 1.04
N MET A 272 8.00 -16.51 2.27
CA MET A 272 8.81 -17.20 3.28
C MET A 272 9.27 -18.58 2.80
N VAL A 273 8.33 -19.39 2.28
CA VAL A 273 8.63 -20.74 1.79
C VAL A 273 9.61 -20.71 0.63
N ILE A 274 9.38 -19.85 -0.37
CA ILE A 274 10.25 -19.84 -1.56
C ILE A 274 11.63 -19.28 -1.23
N SER A 275 11.73 -18.17 -0.49
CA SER A 275 13.02 -17.58 -0.10
C SER A 275 13.89 -18.57 0.68
N THR A 276 13.31 -19.36 1.58
CA THR A 276 14.05 -20.36 2.38
C THR A 276 14.30 -21.68 1.65
N MET A 277 13.52 -21.98 0.61
CA MET A 277 13.71 -23.16 -0.23
C MET A 277 14.92 -22.98 -1.16
N ILE A 278 15.04 -21.84 -1.84
CA ILE A 278 16.09 -21.60 -2.84
C ILE A 278 17.47 -21.30 -2.23
N SER A 279 17.51 -20.88 -0.96
CA SER A 279 18.76 -20.52 -0.27
C SER A 279 19.64 -21.71 0.10
N ILE A 280 19.19 -22.95 -0.15
CA ILE A 280 19.93 -24.18 0.16
C ILE A 280 19.88 -25.11 -1.05
N THR A 281 21.04 -25.44 -1.61
CA THR A 281 21.19 -26.31 -2.79
C THR A 281 20.86 -27.77 -2.50
N ASP A 282 20.75 -28.56 -3.57
CA ASP A 282 20.50 -30.01 -3.50
C ASP A 282 21.59 -30.80 -2.77
N SER A 283 22.80 -30.25 -2.68
CA SER A 283 23.92 -30.81 -1.92
C SER A 283 23.94 -30.38 -0.44
N GLY A 284 22.99 -29.54 0.00
CA GLY A 284 22.98 -28.97 1.36
C GLY A 284 23.93 -27.79 1.56
N ASN A 285 24.45 -27.20 0.47
CA ASN A 285 25.28 -25.98 0.53
C ASN A 285 24.39 -24.73 0.46
N ILE A 286 24.94 -23.57 0.82
CA ILE A 286 24.27 -22.28 0.64
C ILE A 286 24.08 -22.04 -0.87
N GLY A 287 22.82 -21.90 -1.30
CA GLY A 287 22.42 -21.56 -2.66
C GLY A 287 22.29 -20.05 -2.85
N ASP A 288 21.32 -19.61 -3.64
CA ASP A 288 21.05 -18.18 -3.81
C ASP A 288 20.31 -17.61 -2.58
N ILE A 289 21.04 -16.85 -1.77
CA ILE A 289 20.49 -16.19 -0.58
C ILE A 289 19.90 -14.81 -0.87
N SER A 290 19.89 -14.35 -2.13
CA SER A 290 19.43 -13.00 -2.47
C SER A 290 17.95 -12.79 -2.13
N ALA A 291 17.09 -13.80 -2.28
CA ALA A 291 15.68 -13.71 -1.89
C ALA A 291 15.48 -13.63 -0.36
N VAL A 292 16.33 -14.29 0.43
CA VAL A 292 16.32 -14.15 1.90
C VAL A 292 16.82 -12.77 2.29
N ARG A 293 17.90 -12.29 1.65
CA ARG A 293 18.45 -10.96 1.89
C ARG A 293 17.44 -9.87 1.57
N HIS A 294 16.73 -9.97 0.44
CA HIS A 294 15.69 -9.01 0.08
C HIS A 294 14.51 -9.07 1.06
N MET A 295 14.13 -10.26 1.55
CA MET A 295 13.13 -10.39 2.60
C MET A 295 13.57 -9.70 3.90
N LEU A 296 14.82 -9.91 4.35
CA LEU A 296 15.36 -9.24 5.53
C LEU A 296 15.52 -7.71 5.34
N GLU A 297 15.85 -7.27 4.12
CA GLU A 297 15.86 -5.84 3.76
C GLU A 297 14.46 -5.23 3.94
N ASP A 298 13.43 -5.84 3.38
CA ASP A 298 12.06 -5.33 3.45
C ASP A 298 11.53 -5.26 4.87
N ILE A 299 11.76 -6.29 5.68
CA ILE A 299 11.23 -6.35 7.04
C ILE A 299 12.04 -5.54 8.05
N SER A 300 13.26 -5.10 7.68
CA SER A 300 14.10 -4.23 8.52
C SER A 300 14.01 -2.76 8.17
N ASN A 301 13.68 -2.44 6.91
CA ASN A 301 13.58 -1.07 6.45
C ASN A 301 12.21 -0.49 6.85
N PRO A 302 12.16 0.56 7.71
CA PRO A 302 10.89 1.12 8.19
C PRO A 302 9.98 1.63 7.07
N GLU A 303 10.55 2.11 5.97
CA GLU A 303 9.80 2.59 4.80
C GLU A 303 9.11 1.42 4.08
N ASN A 304 9.85 0.35 3.80
CA ASN A 304 9.31 -0.86 3.15
C ASN A 304 8.26 -1.53 4.03
N VAL A 305 8.53 -1.66 5.34
CA VAL A 305 7.54 -2.17 6.30
C VAL A 305 6.27 -1.32 6.28
N CYS A 306 6.39 0.00 6.28
CA CYS A 306 5.22 0.89 6.24
C CYS A 306 4.37 0.67 4.98
N VAL A 307 5.01 0.65 3.80
CA VAL A 307 4.34 0.43 2.51
C VAL A 307 3.67 -0.95 2.45
N LEU A 308 4.39 -2.01 2.85
CA LEU A 308 3.84 -3.36 2.84
C LEU A 308 2.72 -3.52 3.87
N LYS A 309 2.81 -2.90 5.05
CA LYS A 309 1.74 -2.92 6.06
C LYS A 309 0.50 -2.21 5.57
N GLU A 310 0.64 -1.01 5.00
CA GLU A 310 -0.48 -0.27 4.42
C GLU A 310 -1.22 -1.12 3.38
N PHE A 311 -0.47 -1.70 2.45
CA PHE A 311 -1.02 -2.56 1.41
C PHE A 311 -1.75 -3.79 2.01
N MET A 312 -1.11 -4.52 2.92
CA MET A 312 -1.68 -5.73 3.52
C MET A 312 -2.89 -5.45 4.42
N ASN A 313 -2.91 -4.30 5.11
CA ASN A 313 -4.01 -3.89 5.98
C ASN A 313 -5.22 -3.35 5.20
N SER A 314 -5.01 -2.88 3.96
CA SER A 314 -6.11 -2.45 3.09
C SER A 314 -6.99 -3.61 2.59
N MET A 315 -6.48 -4.85 2.67
CA MET A 315 -7.15 -6.04 2.16
C MET A 315 -8.26 -6.56 3.09
N ASN A 316 -9.36 -6.97 2.48
CA ASN A 316 -10.36 -7.81 3.14
C ASN A 316 -9.84 -9.24 3.37
N GLU A 317 -10.61 -10.07 4.08
CA GLU A 317 -10.17 -11.42 4.46
C GLU A 317 -9.88 -12.34 3.26
N ILE A 318 -10.68 -12.25 2.19
CA ILE A 318 -10.53 -13.07 0.97
C ILE A 318 -9.25 -12.66 0.22
N GLU A 319 -9.04 -11.36 0.05
CA GLU A 319 -7.84 -10.79 -0.56
C GLU A 319 -6.59 -11.18 0.23
N ARG A 320 -6.63 -11.10 1.56
CA ARG A 320 -5.53 -11.49 2.44
C ARG A 320 -5.17 -12.97 2.28
N LYS A 321 -6.16 -13.86 2.25
CA LYS A 321 -5.94 -15.31 1.99
C LYS A 321 -5.30 -15.56 0.62
N ASN A 322 -5.66 -14.77 -0.40
CA ASN A 322 -5.04 -14.86 -1.72
C ASN A 322 -3.63 -14.28 -1.75
N ALA A 323 -3.38 -13.18 -1.04
CA ALA A 323 -2.06 -12.56 -0.90
C ALA A 323 -1.04 -13.50 -0.26
N GLN A 324 -1.45 -14.31 0.73
CA GLN A 324 -0.57 -15.32 1.33
C GLN A 324 -0.02 -16.35 0.34
N LYS A 325 -0.68 -16.55 -0.81
CA LYS A 325 -0.26 -17.46 -1.89
C LYS A 325 0.66 -16.80 -2.92
N ARG A 326 0.95 -15.50 -2.78
CA ARG A 326 1.74 -14.67 -3.70
C ARG A 326 3.07 -14.26 -3.07
N ILE A 327 4.07 -13.95 -3.90
CA ILE A 327 5.35 -13.43 -3.44
C ILE A 327 5.29 -11.90 -3.50
N ILE A 328 4.94 -11.28 -2.37
CA ILE A 328 4.75 -9.83 -2.26
C ILE A 328 5.99 -9.20 -1.60
N LEU A 329 6.51 -8.14 -2.22
CA LEU A 329 7.74 -7.47 -1.80
C LEU A 329 7.74 -5.99 -2.20
N ALA A 330 8.59 -5.20 -1.55
CA ALA A 330 8.85 -3.82 -1.95
C ALA A 330 9.92 -3.81 -3.08
N PRO A 331 9.97 -2.77 -3.92
CA PRO A 331 11.01 -2.64 -4.94
C PRO A 331 12.39 -2.31 -4.35
N ASN A 332 13.45 -2.75 -5.03
CA ASN A 332 14.78 -2.17 -4.78
C ASN A 332 14.83 -0.75 -5.33
N LYS A 333 15.54 0.12 -4.61
CA LYS A 333 15.77 1.51 -5.05
C LYS A 333 16.59 1.52 -6.34
N ASP A 334 16.26 2.46 -7.23
CA ASP A 334 16.95 2.69 -8.51
C ASP A 334 16.83 1.55 -9.55
N GLU A 335 16.00 0.54 -9.30
CA GLU A 335 15.69 -0.50 -10.29
C GLU A 335 14.44 -0.15 -11.10
N ILE A 336 14.45 -0.52 -12.39
CA ILE A 336 13.29 -0.42 -13.28
C ILE A 336 12.55 -1.76 -13.26
N TYR A 337 11.25 -1.67 -13.05
CA TYR A 337 10.33 -2.78 -13.03
C TYR A 337 9.26 -2.57 -14.09
N THR A 338 9.15 -3.52 -15.01
CA THR A 338 8.07 -3.57 -16.01
C THR A 338 7.17 -4.75 -15.67
N GLY A 339 5.86 -4.49 -15.59
CA GLY A 339 4.89 -5.51 -15.23
C GLY A 339 3.46 -5.08 -15.52
N ILE A 340 2.51 -5.92 -15.16
CA ILE A 340 1.08 -5.66 -15.32
C ILE A 340 0.54 -5.03 -14.05
N TYR A 341 -0.15 -3.89 -14.18
CA TYR A 341 -0.85 -3.28 -13.06
C TYR A 341 -2.09 -4.11 -12.69
N GLU A 342 -2.10 -4.70 -11.50
CA GLU A 342 -3.15 -5.62 -11.05
C GLU A 342 -4.20 -4.94 -10.18
N SER A 343 -3.75 -4.13 -9.23
CA SER A 343 -4.63 -3.51 -8.23
C SER A 343 -3.89 -2.39 -7.51
N ASP A 344 -4.63 -1.64 -6.70
CA ASP A 344 -4.10 -0.67 -5.77
C ASP A 344 -4.77 -0.75 -4.40
N SER A 345 -4.16 -0.05 -3.47
CA SER A 345 -4.59 0.24 -2.11
C SER A 345 -4.67 1.77 -1.96
N PRO A 346 -5.14 2.32 -0.84
CA PRO A 346 -5.19 3.76 -0.62
C PRO A 346 -3.90 4.51 -0.98
N ASP A 347 -2.74 3.95 -0.62
CA ASP A 347 -1.44 4.63 -0.78
C ASP A 347 -0.43 3.89 -1.67
N SER A 348 -0.72 2.68 -2.12
CA SER A 348 0.20 1.86 -2.92
C SER A 348 -0.43 1.23 -4.15
N ILE A 349 0.36 0.97 -5.20
CA ILE A 349 -0.02 0.18 -6.38
C ILE A 349 0.68 -1.19 -6.36
N LEU A 350 0.05 -2.19 -6.96
CA LEU A 350 0.60 -3.54 -7.12
C LEU A 350 0.91 -3.82 -8.60
N LEU A 351 2.17 -4.09 -8.90
CA LEU A 351 2.59 -4.59 -10.21
C LEU A 351 2.91 -6.09 -10.13
N LYS A 352 2.32 -6.88 -11.00
CA LYS A 352 2.70 -8.27 -11.25
C LYS A 352 3.84 -8.30 -12.26
N ILE A 353 4.96 -8.84 -11.83
CA ILE A 353 6.19 -8.92 -12.62
C ILE A 353 6.48 -10.37 -12.92
N ASP A 354 6.51 -10.71 -14.20
CA ASP A 354 6.92 -12.03 -14.66
C ASP A 354 8.45 -12.07 -14.86
N ARG A 355 9.17 -12.21 -13.74
CA ARG A 355 10.58 -12.60 -13.79
C ARG A 355 10.63 -14.11 -13.57
N ASN A 356 11.17 -14.85 -14.55
CA ASN A 356 11.39 -16.31 -14.52
C ASN A 356 12.37 -16.78 -13.42
N TYR A 357 12.43 -16.10 -12.28
CA TYR A 357 13.38 -16.34 -11.20
C TYR A 357 13.06 -17.64 -10.43
N ILE A 358 11.78 -18.03 -10.34
CA ILE A 358 11.27 -19.14 -9.50
C ILE A 358 9.95 -19.74 -10.01
N GLU A 359 9.70 -19.71 -11.33
CA GLU A 359 8.45 -20.19 -11.98
C GLU A 359 7.14 -19.61 -11.40
N LYS A 360 7.24 -18.48 -10.68
CA LYS A 360 6.12 -17.75 -10.09
C LYS A 360 6.33 -16.25 -10.28
N PRO A 361 5.26 -15.50 -10.56
CA PRO A 361 5.35 -14.05 -10.66
C PRO A 361 5.64 -13.42 -9.30
N LEU A 362 6.37 -12.31 -9.36
CA LEU A 362 6.62 -11.42 -8.24
C LEU A 362 5.55 -10.33 -8.21
N TYR A 363 5.15 -9.88 -7.02
CA TYR A 363 4.16 -8.83 -6.85
C TYR A 363 4.81 -7.67 -6.09
N MET A 364 5.14 -6.61 -6.81
CA MET A 364 5.85 -5.44 -6.27
C MET A 364 4.87 -4.39 -5.82
N VAL A 365 5.02 -3.90 -4.59
CA VAL A 365 4.21 -2.84 -4.00
C VAL A 365 4.96 -1.51 -4.10
N PHE A 366 4.44 -0.57 -4.90
CA PHE A 366 5.03 0.76 -5.07
C PHE A 366 4.16 1.82 -4.39
N LYS A 367 4.79 2.80 -3.73
CA LYS A 367 4.09 3.93 -3.12
C LYS A 367 3.56 4.86 -4.21
N LYS A 368 2.25 5.18 -4.17
CA LYS A 368 1.59 6.12 -5.10
C LYS A 368 2.27 7.48 -5.12
N ASP A 369 2.83 7.91 -4.00
CA ASP A 369 3.46 9.23 -3.87
C ASP A 369 4.69 9.43 -4.74
N TYR A 370 5.25 8.35 -5.29
CA TYR A 370 6.38 8.36 -6.21
C TYR A 370 5.97 8.44 -7.68
N LEU A 371 4.67 8.31 -7.98
CA LEU A 371 4.12 8.48 -9.31
C LEU A 371 3.62 9.92 -9.52
N SER A 372 3.66 10.37 -10.77
CA SER A 372 3.06 11.65 -11.15
C SER A 372 1.52 11.54 -11.23
N PRO A 373 0.79 12.65 -11.10
CA PRO A 373 -0.67 12.64 -11.18
C PRO A 373 -1.21 12.05 -12.49
N GLU A 374 -0.53 12.31 -13.60
CA GLU A 374 -0.88 11.78 -14.92
C GLU A 374 -0.70 10.27 -14.98
N GLN A 375 0.39 9.75 -14.40
CA GLN A 375 0.62 8.32 -14.33
C GLN A 375 -0.50 7.65 -13.54
N LEU A 376 -0.81 8.16 -12.34
CA LEU A 376 -1.87 7.59 -11.50
C LEU A 376 -3.25 7.62 -12.19
N LYS A 377 -3.60 8.72 -12.85
CA LYS A 377 -4.89 8.84 -13.57
C LYS A 377 -4.96 7.98 -14.83
N ALA A 378 -3.83 7.65 -15.43
CA ALA A 378 -3.75 6.85 -16.65
C ALA A 378 -3.75 5.34 -16.38
N LEU A 379 -3.40 4.90 -15.16
CA LEU A 379 -3.35 3.48 -14.80
C LEU A 379 -4.72 2.81 -14.93
N LYS A 380 -4.76 1.69 -15.67
CA LYS A 380 -5.92 0.80 -15.73
C LYS A 380 -5.48 -0.63 -15.50
N VAL A 381 -6.27 -1.36 -14.71
CA VAL A 381 -5.97 -2.76 -14.39
C VAL A 381 -5.81 -3.56 -15.68
N GLY A 382 -4.70 -4.30 -15.78
CA GLY A 382 -4.32 -5.06 -16.96
C GLY A 382 -3.32 -4.36 -17.89
N ASP A 383 -3.10 -3.06 -17.73
CA ASP A 383 -2.12 -2.32 -18.52
C ASP A 383 -0.68 -2.68 -18.11
N GLU A 384 0.21 -2.74 -19.10
CA GLU A 384 1.65 -2.80 -18.84
C GLU A 384 2.14 -1.43 -18.35
N PHE A 385 2.91 -1.46 -17.27
CA PHE A 385 3.47 -0.27 -16.66
C PHE A 385 4.93 -0.50 -16.30
N SER A 386 5.77 0.48 -16.63
CA SER A 386 7.18 0.51 -16.27
C SER A 386 7.43 1.61 -15.24
N PHE A 387 8.03 1.24 -14.11
CA PHE A 387 8.29 2.16 -13.02
C PHE A 387 9.67 1.98 -12.43
N LYS A 388 10.28 3.10 -12.03
CA LYS A 388 11.58 3.14 -11.37
C LYS A 388 11.41 3.70 -9.97
N ASP A 389 11.74 2.92 -8.95
CA ASP A 389 11.67 3.40 -7.57
C ASP A 389 12.75 4.48 -7.33
N PRO A 390 12.37 5.66 -6.80
CA PRO A 390 13.29 6.79 -6.71
C PRO A 390 14.39 6.60 -5.68
N ILE A 391 15.57 7.19 -5.94
CA ILE A 391 16.66 7.27 -4.95
C ILE A 391 16.31 8.19 -3.77
N LYS A 392 16.98 8.00 -2.62
CA LYS A 392 16.70 8.73 -1.35
C LYS A 392 16.64 10.26 -1.48
N GLU A 393 17.48 10.87 -2.32
CA GLU A 393 17.49 12.32 -2.53
C GLU A 393 16.20 12.80 -3.21
N ASN A 394 15.71 12.06 -4.20
CA ASN A 394 14.44 12.34 -4.88
C ASN A 394 13.25 12.10 -3.95
N ILE A 395 13.30 11.10 -3.07
CA ILE A 395 12.24 10.82 -2.09
C ILE A 395 11.98 12.04 -1.20
N LYS A 396 13.02 12.68 -0.64
CA LYS A 396 12.83 13.88 0.22
C LYS A 396 12.08 15.00 -0.51
N ASN A 397 12.39 15.19 -1.79
CA ASN A 397 11.71 16.20 -2.60
C ASN A 397 10.25 15.81 -2.84
N LEU A 398 9.95 14.54 -3.11
CA LEU A 398 8.60 14.03 -3.34
C LEU A 398 7.75 14.04 -2.06
N GLU A 399 8.32 13.68 -0.91
CA GLU A 399 7.61 13.66 0.39
C GLU A 399 7.19 15.06 0.87
N ASN A 400 7.90 16.10 0.43
CA ASN A 400 7.51 17.49 0.71
C ASN A 400 6.37 18.00 -0.19
N LEU A 401 5.94 17.23 -1.20
CA LEU A 401 4.83 17.61 -2.09
C LEU A 401 3.52 17.00 -1.61
N LEU A 402 2.51 17.85 -1.42
CA LEU A 402 1.13 17.42 -1.14
C LEU A 402 0.32 17.24 -2.42
N ILE A 403 0.46 18.18 -3.37
CA ILE A 403 -0.09 18.03 -4.72
C ILE A 403 1.03 18.32 -5.72
N PRO A 404 1.57 17.29 -6.40
CA PRO A 404 2.58 17.47 -7.43
C PRO A 404 2.05 18.23 -8.65
N LYS A 405 2.99 18.73 -9.45
CA LYS A 405 2.71 19.32 -10.75
C LYS A 405 2.07 18.29 -11.67
N GLU A 406 1.02 18.69 -12.37
CA GLU A 406 0.42 17.93 -13.46
C GLU A 406 0.56 18.70 -14.79
N ARG A 407 0.88 17.98 -15.86
CA ARG A 407 1.14 18.44 -17.21
C ARG A 407 -0.02 17.97 -18.10
N LEU A 408 -0.78 18.94 -18.57
CA LEU A 408 -1.78 18.72 -19.61
C LEU A 408 -1.16 19.05 -20.97
N ALA A 409 -1.21 18.10 -21.91
CA ALA A 409 -0.69 18.27 -23.26
C ALA A 409 -1.41 19.43 -23.99
N PHE A 410 -0.74 20.02 -24.98
CA PHE A 410 -1.38 20.99 -25.87
C PHE A 410 -2.46 20.31 -26.72
N LEU A 411 -3.50 21.06 -27.07
CA LEU A 411 -4.52 20.57 -28.00
C LEU A 411 -3.94 20.42 -29.40
N THR A 412 -4.27 19.33 -30.07
CA THR A 412 -4.00 19.20 -31.51
C THR A 412 -4.99 20.06 -32.30
N GLU A 413 -4.68 20.39 -33.55
CA GLU A 413 -5.61 21.15 -34.41
C GLU A 413 -6.93 20.39 -34.60
N GLU A 414 -6.89 19.05 -34.67
CA GLU A 414 -8.10 18.21 -34.76
C GLU A 414 -9.00 18.38 -33.54
N GLN A 415 -8.43 18.35 -32.33
CA GLN A 415 -9.17 18.54 -31.08
C GLN A 415 -9.75 19.95 -30.98
N ILE A 416 -9.00 20.97 -31.45
CA ILE A 416 -9.50 22.35 -31.50
C ILE A 416 -10.70 22.44 -32.44
N VAL A 417 -10.60 21.88 -33.64
CA VAL A 417 -11.67 21.89 -34.64
C VAL A 417 -12.92 21.15 -34.12
N GLU A 418 -12.74 20.00 -33.47
CA GLU A 418 -13.83 19.24 -32.87
C GLU A 418 -14.57 20.05 -31.80
N ARG A 419 -13.83 20.70 -30.89
CA ARG A 419 -14.42 21.58 -29.86
C ARG A 419 -15.12 22.80 -30.43
N ILE A 420 -14.56 23.43 -31.48
CA ILE A 420 -15.20 24.54 -32.19
C ILE A 420 -16.56 24.09 -32.75
N LYS A 421 -16.62 22.92 -33.41
CA LYS A 421 -17.86 22.38 -33.98
C LYS A 421 -18.88 22.00 -32.90
N GLY A 422 -18.42 21.53 -31.75
CA GLY A 422 -19.26 21.21 -30.60
C GLY A 422 -19.83 22.43 -29.87
N HIS A 423 -19.29 23.63 -30.11
CA HIS A 423 -19.68 24.83 -29.37
C HIS A 423 -21.05 25.37 -29.83
N TYR A 424 -21.95 25.61 -28.87
CA TYR A 424 -23.33 26.06 -29.11
C TYR A 424 -23.42 27.28 -30.04
N ASP A 425 -22.69 28.36 -29.74
CA ASP A 425 -22.71 29.58 -30.58
C ASP A 425 -22.29 29.33 -32.03
N VAL A 426 -21.34 28.43 -32.26
CA VAL A 426 -20.87 28.09 -33.61
C VAL A 426 -21.95 27.31 -34.34
N GLN A 427 -22.61 26.35 -33.67
CA GLN A 427 -23.72 25.59 -34.23
C GLN A 427 -24.89 26.50 -34.61
N LEU A 428 -25.27 27.42 -33.71
CA LEU A 428 -26.34 28.38 -33.96
C LEU A 428 -26.02 29.28 -35.17
N LYS A 429 -24.79 29.81 -35.25
CA LYS A 429 -24.37 30.61 -36.42
C LYS A 429 -24.25 29.76 -37.69
N ARG A 430 -23.89 28.48 -37.58
CA ARG A 430 -23.87 27.54 -38.71
C ARG A 430 -25.28 27.34 -39.26
N GLU A 431 -26.29 27.23 -38.40
CA GLU A 431 -27.69 27.11 -38.80
C GLU A 431 -28.20 28.37 -39.52
N GLU A 432 -27.87 29.56 -39.02
CA GLU A 432 -28.18 30.83 -39.70
C GLU A 432 -27.54 30.87 -41.10
N VAL A 433 -26.26 30.53 -41.21
CA VAL A 433 -25.55 30.44 -42.50
C VAL A 433 -26.25 29.44 -43.43
N ASN A 434 -26.59 28.25 -42.93
CA ASN A 434 -27.26 27.21 -43.71
C ASN A 434 -28.64 27.67 -44.22
N PHE A 435 -29.39 28.40 -43.39
CA PHE A 435 -30.70 28.93 -43.74
C PHE A 435 -30.63 29.89 -44.94
N TYR A 436 -29.69 30.84 -44.93
CA TYR A 436 -29.51 31.76 -46.05
C TYR A 436 -28.83 31.08 -47.25
N ALA A 437 -27.89 30.16 -47.03
CA ALA A 437 -27.23 29.43 -48.10
C ALA A 437 -28.23 28.61 -48.94
N LYS A 438 -29.24 27.99 -48.29
CA LYS A 438 -30.35 27.28 -48.98
C LYS A 438 -31.20 28.21 -49.87
N ARG A 439 -31.28 29.50 -49.52
CA ARG A 439 -32.02 30.51 -50.30
C ARG A 439 -31.19 31.07 -51.46
N VAL A 440 -29.86 31.11 -51.31
CA VAL A 440 -28.94 31.62 -52.33
C VAL A 440 -28.57 30.54 -53.36
N TYR A 441 -28.25 29.32 -52.91
CA TYR A 441 -27.63 28.28 -53.76
C TYR A 441 -28.53 27.08 -54.05
N ARG A 442 -28.38 26.50 -55.25
CA ARG A 442 -29.09 25.28 -55.66
C ARG A 442 -28.51 24.00 -55.05
N LYS A 443 -27.18 23.93 -54.86
CA LYS A 443 -26.47 22.81 -54.24
C LYS A 443 -25.49 23.35 -53.22
N LEU A 444 -25.50 22.79 -52.01
CA LEU A 444 -24.67 23.28 -50.90
C LEU A 444 -23.34 22.55 -50.71
N LYS A 445 -23.15 21.34 -51.28
CA LYS A 445 -21.95 20.51 -51.05
C LYS A 445 -20.62 21.28 -51.15
N LYS A 446 -20.45 22.13 -52.17
CA LYS A 446 -19.23 22.95 -52.35
C LYS A 446 -19.11 24.10 -51.35
N PHE A 447 -20.25 24.71 -51.00
CA PHE A 447 -20.32 25.77 -50.00
C PHE A 447 -20.01 25.22 -48.60
N ASP A 448 -20.63 24.09 -48.23
CA ASP A 448 -20.42 23.44 -46.94
C ASP A 448 -18.96 23.01 -46.76
N ALA A 449 -18.34 22.42 -47.79
CA ALA A 449 -16.92 22.09 -47.75
C ALA A 449 -16.03 23.32 -47.43
N LYS A 450 -16.36 24.49 -48.00
CA LYS A 450 -15.64 25.74 -47.73
C LYS A 450 -15.90 26.27 -46.31
N ILE A 451 -17.12 26.14 -45.79
CA ILE A 451 -17.43 26.52 -44.40
C ILE A 451 -16.68 25.60 -43.42
N GLU A 452 -16.57 24.30 -43.71
CA GLU A 452 -15.77 23.39 -42.87
C GLU A 452 -14.29 23.77 -42.82
N THR A 453 -13.72 24.29 -43.92
CA THR A 453 -12.34 24.80 -43.94
C THR A 453 -12.16 26.01 -43.02
N ILE A 454 -13.19 26.83 -42.79
CA ILE A 454 -13.13 27.98 -41.87
C ILE A 454 -12.89 27.54 -40.42
N ASN A 455 -13.42 26.38 -40.03
CA ASN A 455 -13.22 25.82 -38.69
C ASN A 455 -11.75 25.46 -38.43
N GLN A 456 -11.02 25.10 -39.49
CA GLN A 456 -9.58 24.81 -39.44
C GLN A 456 -8.76 26.11 -39.49
N ASN A 457 -9.11 26.99 -40.44
CA ASN A 457 -8.42 28.28 -40.60
C ASN A 457 -9.40 29.39 -40.99
N THR A 458 -9.59 30.32 -40.06
CA THR A 458 -10.52 31.44 -40.20
C THR A 458 -10.11 32.46 -41.27
N GLN A 459 -8.88 32.41 -41.79
CA GLN A 459 -8.42 33.22 -42.92
C GLN A 459 -9.20 32.90 -44.20
N PHE A 460 -9.56 31.64 -44.41
CA PHE A 460 -10.41 31.21 -45.54
C PHE A 460 -11.81 31.80 -45.50
N GLY A 461 -12.25 32.28 -44.33
CA GLY A 461 -13.52 33.01 -44.19
C GLY A 461 -13.55 34.29 -45.02
N ARG A 462 -12.47 35.08 -44.99
CA ARG A 462 -12.36 36.31 -45.79
C ARG A 462 -12.32 36.00 -47.28
N GLU A 463 -11.58 34.95 -47.66
CA GLU A 463 -11.53 34.50 -49.05
C GLU A 463 -12.90 34.04 -49.55
N LEU A 464 -13.65 33.30 -48.73
CA LEU A 464 -15.01 32.88 -49.07
C LEU A 464 -15.94 34.09 -49.22
N ILE A 465 -15.90 35.05 -48.29
CA ILE A 465 -16.69 36.29 -48.37
C ILE A 465 -16.36 37.04 -49.66
N GLN A 466 -15.08 37.22 -49.98
CA GLN A 466 -14.65 37.91 -51.20
C GLN A 466 -15.07 37.15 -52.47
N GLN A 467 -14.98 35.82 -52.48
CA GLN A 467 -15.45 34.98 -53.59
C GLN A 467 -16.97 35.14 -53.80
N ILE A 468 -17.76 35.13 -52.72
CA ILE A 468 -19.21 35.32 -52.81
C ILE A 468 -19.54 36.75 -53.26
N THR A 469 -18.84 37.77 -52.78
CA THR A 469 -19.05 39.18 -53.19
C THR A 469 -18.76 39.39 -54.67
N ASN A 470 -17.63 38.89 -55.16
CA ASN A 470 -17.19 39.12 -56.54
C ASN A 470 -17.98 38.26 -57.54
N SER A 471 -18.24 37.01 -57.19
CA SER A 471 -18.94 36.06 -58.07
C SER A 471 -19.65 34.98 -57.26
N PRO A 472 -20.90 35.22 -56.81
CA PRO A 472 -21.65 34.24 -56.01
C PRO A 472 -21.75 32.87 -56.70
N GLU A 473 -21.91 32.87 -58.03
CA GLU A 473 -22.05 31.65 -58.84
C GLU A 473 -20.76 30.82 -58.96
N SER A 474 -19.60 31.37 -58.58
CA SER A 474 -18.32 30.64 -58.53
C SER A 474 -18.32 29.49 -57.51
N ILE A 475 -19.13 29.61 -56.45
CA ILE A 475 -19.29 28.58 -55.42
C ILE A 475 -20.27 27.50 -55.89
N SER A 476 -21.45 27.93 -56.34
CA SER A 476 -22.54 27.07 -56.81
C SER A 476 -23.56 27.91 -57.58
N ARG A 477 -24.32 27.29 -58.49
CA ARG A 477 -25.38 28.00 -59.22
C ARG A 477 -26.42 28.56 -58.23
N LEU A 478 -26.87 29.78 -58.48
CA LEU A 478 -27.93 30.40 -57.69
C LEU A 478 -29.24 29.60 -57.77
N ALA A 479 -30.04 29.66 -56.72
CA ALA A 479 -31.36 29.05 -56.70
C ALA A 479 -32.30 29.72 -57.74
N GLY A 480 -33.15 28.94 -58.41
CA GLY A 480 -34.04 29.43 -59.48
C GLY A 480 -33.55 29.11 -60.89
N LYS A 481 -34.18 29.73 -61.90
CA LYS A 481 -33.85 29.57 -63.33
C LYS A 481 -33.71 30.94 -63.99
N LYS A 482 -32.77 31.05 -64.92
CA LYS A 482 -32.53 32.21 -65.79
C LYS A 482 -32.73 31.77 -67.24
N ILE A 483 -33.64 32.43 -67.97
CA ILE A 483 -33.94 32.15 -69.38
C ILE A 483 -33.81 33.48 -70.14
N LEU A 484 -33.00 33.52 -71.21
CA LEU A 484 -32.80 34.72 -72.04
C LEU A 484 -32.46 35.99 -71.24
N GLY A 485 -31.61 35.88 -70.22
CA GLY A 485 -31.21 37.01 -69.37
C GLY A 485 -32.17 37.35 -68.23
N ILE A 486 -33.42 36.89 -68.28
CA ILE A 486 -34.46 37.19 -67.29
C ILE A 486 -34.56 36.04 -66.26
N GLY A 487 -34.39 36.37 -64.98
CA GLY A 487 -34.49 35.43 -63.87
C GLY A 487 -35.91 35.32 -63.32
N ASN A 488 -36.34 34.10 -62.95
CA ASN A 488 -37.60 33.89 -62.25
C ASN A 488 -37.58 34.47 -60.82
N LEU A 489 -38.74 34.53 -60.14
CA LEU A 489 -38.87 35.09 -58.79
C LEU A 489 -37.87 34.48 -57.79
N LYS A 490 -37.65 33.15 -57.87
CA LYS A 490 -36.69 32.43 -57.02
C LYS A 490 -35.24 32.89 -57.26
N TYR A 491 -34.86 33.16 -58.52
CA TYR A 491 -33.54 33.69 -58.88
C TYR A 491 -33.35 35.15 -58.43
N LYS A 492 -34.39 35.99 -58.55
CA LYS A 492 -34.34 37.37 -58.03
C LYS A 492 -34.20 37.38 -56.50
N SER A 493 -34.95 36.51 -55.80
CA SER A 493 -34.85 36.35 -54.34
C SER A 493 -33.47 35.80 -53.92
N ALA A 494 -32.90 34.84 -54.66
CA ALA A 494 -31.56 34.33 -54.39
C ALA A 494 -30.50 35.45 -54.46
N LYS A 495 -30.55 36.31 -55.49
CA LYS A 495 -29.67 37.49 -55.61
C LYS A 495 -29.80 38.46 -54.44
N GLN A 496 -31.03 38.74 -53.99
CA GLN A 496 -31.26 39.65 -52.85
C GLN A 496 -30.71 39.09 -51.53
N ASN A 497 -30.71 37.77 -51.34
CA ASN A 497 -30.21 37.13 -50.13
C ASN A 497 -28.67 36.97 -50.10
N VAL A 498 -27.95 37.26 -51.20
CA VAL A 498 -26.47 37.12 -51.24
C VAL A 498 -25.80 38.00 -50.19
N TYR A 499 -26.22 39.25 -50.07
CA TYR A 499 -25.64 40.19 -49.10
C TYR A 499 -25.86 39.72 -47.66
N THR A 500 -27.08 39.26 -47.33
CA THR A 500 -27.37 38.71 -46.01
C THR A 500 -26.58 37.42 -45.74
N LEU A 501 -26.42 36.55 -46.75
CA LEU A 501 -25.55 35.37 -46.61
C LEU A 501 -24.10 35.76 -46.30
N ILE A 502 -23.56 36.78 -46.98
CA ILE A 502 -22.21 37.29 -46.71
C ILE A 502 -22.10 37.77 -45.25
N GLN A 503 -23.06 38.56 -44.77
CA GLN A 503 -23.09 39.00 -43.38
C GLN A 503 -23.12 37.82 -42.40
N LYS A 504 -23.94 36.79 -42.67
CA LYS A 504 -24.01 35.60 -41.82
C LYS A 504 -22.74 34.76 -41.85
N VAL A 505 -22.06 34.69 -42.99
CA VAL A 505 -20.75 34.03 -43.08
C VAL A 505 -19.70 34.83 -42.29
N ASP A 506 -19.71 36.17 -42.34
CA ASP A 506 -18.79 36.99 -41.55
C ASP A 506 -19.05 36.86 -40.04
N GLU A 507 -20.30 36.91 -39.60
CA GLU A 507 -20.70 36.62 -38.22
C GLU A 507 -20.22 35.23 -37.77
N TYR A 508 -20.36 34.22 -38.63
CA TYR A 508 -19.86 32.87 -38.36
C TYR A 508 -18.33 32.85 -38.20
N VAL A 509 -17.59 33.48 -39.12
CA VAL A 509 -16.12 33.56 -39.05
C VAL A 509 -15.66 34.23 -37.76
N ASN A 510 -16.29 35.33 -37.37
CA ASN A 510 -15.97 36.05 -36.13
C ASN A 510 -16.31 35.21 -34.89
N THR A 511 -17.42 34.45 -34.94
CA THR A 511 -17.81 33.53 -33.88
C THR A 511 -16.80 32.41 -33.72
N VAL A 512 -16.37 31.78 -34.82
CA VAL A 512 -15.33 30.72 -34.81
C VAL A 512 -14.01 31.26 -34.24
N LYS A 513 -13.57 32.46 -34.65
CA LYS A 513 -12.35 33.10 -34.09
C LYS A 513 -12.45 33.28 -32.58
N ARG A 514 -13.56 33.87 -32.10
CA ARG A 514 -13.79 34.09 -30.68
C ARG A 514 -13.80 32.77 -29.91
N VAL A 515 -14.53 31.77 -30.40
CA VAL A 515 -14.62 30.45 -29.76
C VAL A 515 -13.27 29.74 -29.74
N LYS A 516 -12.47 29.80 -30.82
CA LYS A 516 -11.10 29.28 -30.83
C LYS A 516 -10.25 29.94 -29.73
N SER A 517 -10.32 31.26 -29.59
CA SER A 517 -9.60 31.98 -28.52
C SER A 517 -10.07 31.59 -27.12
N VAL A 518 -11.38 31.38 -26.91
CA VAL A 518 -11.94 30.93 -25.62
C VAL A 518 -11.42 29.52 -25.29
N ILE A 519 -11.52 28.57 -26.23
CA ILE A 519 -11.06 27.18 -26.04
C ILE A 519 -9.56 27.14 -25.68
N LEU A 520 -8.73 27.90 -26.40
CA LEU A 520 -7.30 27.97 -26.12
C LEU A 520 -7.00 28.65 -24.77
N GLY A 521 -7.74 29.71 -24.44
CA GLY A 521 -7.61 30.42 -23.17
C GLY A 521 -7.98 29.54 -21.97
N GLU A 522 -9.12 28.85 -22.03
CA GLU A 522 -9.57 27.91 -21.01
C GLU A 522 -8.57 26.75 -20.84
N HIS A 523 -8.08 26.19 -21.95
CA HIS A 523 -7.07 25.12 -21.91
C HIS A 523 -5.77 25.58 -21.27
N LEU A 524 -5.31 26.81 -21.56
CA LEU A 524 -4.11 27.39 -20.95
C LEU A 524 -4.31 27.68 -19.46
N MET A 525 -5.49 28.16 -19.06
CA MET A 525 -5.83 28.34 -17.65
C MET A 525 -5.81 27.00 -16.91
N GLU A 526 -6.33 25.96 -17.53
CA GLU A 526 -6.31 24.61 -16.98
C GLU A 526 -4.88 24.06 -16.86
N GLN A 527 -4.04 24.26 -17.89
CA GLN A 527 -2.60 23.94 -17.80
C GLN A 527 -1.91 24.64 -16.62
N LYS A 528 -2.21 25.92 -16.37
CA LYS A 528 -1.66 26.67 -15.22
C LYS A 528 -2.20 26.16 -13.89
N ARG A 529 -3.49 25.82 -13.83
CA ARG A 529 -4.14 25.21 -12.65
C ARG A 529 -3.43 23.92 -12.27
N LEU A 530 -3.31 22.99 -13.22
CA LEU A 530 -2.67 21.69 -13.07
C LEU A 530 -1.17 21.81 -12.76
N ALA A 531 -0.51 22.83 -13.31
CA ALA A 531 0.90 23.09 -13.05
C ALA A 531 1.20 23.65 -11.65
N THR A 532 0.18 24.06 -10.89
CA THR A 532 0.34 24.60 -9.54
C THR A 532 0.74 23.50 -8.57
N ILE A 533 1.92 23.62 -7.97
CA ILE A 533 2.40 22.71 -6.94
C ILE A 533 1.89 23.16 -5.57
N VAL A 534 1.42 22.22 -4.76
CA VAL A 534 1.13 22.43 -3.33
C VAL A 534 2.17 21.68 -2.52
N GLU A 535 3.02 22.41 -1.81
CA GLU A 535 4.04 21.88 -0.91
C GLU A 535 3.50 21.75 0.51
N MET A 536 4.12 20.87 1.28
CA MET A 536 3.99 20.82 2.73
C MET A 536 4.44 22.17 3.32
N PRO A 537 3.72 22.73 4.30
CA PRO A 537 4.20 23.90 5.04
C PRO A 537 5.54 23.62 5.74
N SER A 538 6.29 24.68 6.02
CA SER A 538 7.54 24.65 6.76
C SER A 538 7.40 23.93 8.11
N LYS A 539 8.52 23.39 8.62
CA LYS A 539 8.52 22.71 9.92
C LYS A 539 8.08 23.64 11.04
N GLU A 540 8.39 24.93 10.92
CA GLU A 540 7.98 26.00 11.82
C GLU A 540 6.46 26.12 11.87
N ILE A 541 5.79 26.16 10.71
CA ILE A 541 4.31 26.16 10.65
C ILE A 541 3.72 24.88 11.22
N GLN A 542 4.30 23.72 10.89
CA GLN A 542 3.84 22.45 11.42
C GLN A 542 3.97 22.38 12.95
N ASN A 543 5.05 22.91 13.51
CA ASN A 543 5.25 23.01 14.96
C ASN A 543 4.22 23.95 15.58
N ILE A 544 3.95 25.09 14.94
CA ILE A 544 2.91 26.02 15.39
C ILE A 544 1.56 25.31 15.47
N PHE A 545 1.16 24.51 14.47
CA PHE A 545 -0.10 23.79 14.54
C PHE A 545 -0.28 22.87 15.76
N ASN A 546 0.83 22.45 16.39
CA ASN A 546 0.83 21.59 17.56
C ASN A 546 0.97 22.35 18.89
N LEU A 547 1.16 23.67 18.86
CA LEU A 547 1.22 24.51 20.06
C LEU A 547 -0.19 24.74 20.66
N PRO A 548 -0.29 25.09 21.96
CA PRO A 548 -1.50 25.66 22.54
C PRO A 548 -1.99 26.90 21.78
N LYS A 549 -3.32 27.11 21.74
CA LYS A 549 -3.96 28.15 20.89
C LYS A 549 -3.47 29.58 21.16
N ASP A 550 -3.11 29.87 22.39
CA ASP A 550 -2.51 31.12 22.87
C ASP A 550 -1.10 31.31 22.29
N MET A 551 -0.25 30.29 22.38
CA MET A 551 1.11 30.32 21.82
C MET A 551 1.13 30.35 20.29
N GLN A 552 0.17 29.67 19.64
CA GLN A 552 0.00 29.73 18.18
C GLN A 552 -0.14 31.16 17.66
N ARG A 553 -0.88 31.99 18.41
CA ARG A 553 -1.16 33.38 18.04
C ARG A 553 0.08 34.24 18.19
N GLU A 554 0.79 34.09 19.31
CA GLU A 554 2.00 34.86 19.58
C GLU A 554 3.08 34.60 18.52
N ALA A 555 3.29 33.33 18.18
CA ALA A 555 4.24 32.91 17.14
C ALA A 555 3.94 33.50 15.75
N LEU A 556 2.66 33.72 15.41
CA LEU A 556 2.25 34.32 14.14
C LEU A 556 2.17 35.84 14.16
N LYS A 557 1.93 36.46 15.32
CA LYS A 557 2.01 37.92 15.46
C LYS A 557 3.46 38.41 15.35
N SER A 558 4.42 37.61 15.80
CA SER A 558 5.85 37.93 15.78
C SER A 558 6.53 37.69 14.43
N SER A 559 5.86 37.05 13.45
CA SER A 559 6.44 36.71 12.16
C SER A 559 5.49 36.90 10.98
N SER A 560 5.73 37.97 10.19
CA SER A 560 4.97 38.26 8.97
C SER A 560 5.18 37.22 7.86
N SER A 561 6.38 36.64 7.75
CA SER A 561 6.70 35.63 6.75
C SER A 561 5.92 34.33 6.96
N LEU A 562 5.76 33.88 8.21
CA LEU A 562 4.95 32.70 8.54
C LEU A 562 3.47 32.94 8.25
N HIS A 563 2.97 34.15 8.49
CA HIS A 563 1.61 34.52 8.12
C HIS A 563 1.40 34.51 6.59
N GLU A 564 2.38 35.00 5.84
CA GLU A 564 2.36 34.96 4.37
C GLU A 564 2.39 33.53 3.85
N GLU A 565 3.22 32.66 4.42
CA GLU A 565 3.30 31.24 4.07
C GLU A 565 1.94 30.53 4.22
N LEU A 566 1.25 30.75 5.34
CA LEU A 566 -0.09 30.20 5.59
C LEU A 566 -1.11 30.67 4.54
N ASN A 567 -1.10 31.95 4.19
CA ASN A 567 -1.99 32.52 3.17
C ASN A 567 -1.68 31.96 1.78
N ASN A 568 -0.40 31.84 1.44
CA ASN A 568 0.07 31.28 0.18
C ASN A 568 -0.31 29.80 0.04
N PHE A 569 -0.23 29.02 1.13
CA PHE A 569 -0.70 27.64 1.13
C PHE A 569 -2.19 27.53 0.76
N ILE A 570 -3.07 28.27 1.44
CA ILE A 570 -4.52 28.27 1.15
C ILE A 570 -4.80 28.71 -0.29
N LYS A 571 -4.08 29.73 -0.77
CA LYS A 571 -4.19 30.23 -2.14
C LYS A 571 -3.80 29.14 -3.14
N LYS A 572 -2.65 28.47 -2.95
CA LYS A 572 -2.17 27.38 -3.80
C LYS A 572 -3.17 26.21 -3.86
N VAL A 573 -3.73 25.79 -2.72
CA VAL A 573 -4.76 24.74 -2.68
C VAL A 573 -6.00 25.13 -3.48
N ARG A 574 -6.52 26.35 -3.26
CA ARG A 574 -7.71 26.84 -3.98
C ARG A 574 -7.47 27.03 -5.47
N SER A 575 -6.26 27.44 -5.86
CA SER A 575 -5.93 27.56 -7.28
C SER A 575 -5.65 26.21 -7.93
N ARG A 576 -5.26 25.19 -7.16
CA ARG A 576 -4.97 23.86 -7.70
C ARG A 576 -6.22 23.00 -7.84
N LEU A 577 -7.17 23.07 -6.91
CA LEU A 577 -8.37 22.22 -6.92
C LEU A 577 -9.52 22.83 -7.71
N THR A 578 -10.27 22.00 -8.42
CA THR A 578 -11.58 22.36 -8.97
C THR A 578 -12.61 22.55 -7.84
N LEU A 579 -13.76 23.14 -8.16
CA LEU A 579 -14.86 23.26 -7.20
C LEU A 579 -15.33 21.89 -6.68
N LYS A 580 -15.41 20.88 -7.56
CA LYS A 580 -15.79 19.52 -7.19
C LYS A 580 -14.77 18.91 -6.22
N GLU A 581 -13.48 18.99 -6.54
CA GLU A 581 -12.40 18.50 -5.68
C GLU A 581 -12.37 19.22 -4.32
N TYR A 582 -12.65 20.53 -4.31
CA TYR A 582 -12.75 21.28 -3.06
C TYR A 582 -13.90 20.80 -2.17
N VAL A 583 -15.04 20.43 -2.76
CA VAL A 583 -16.17 19.82 -2.03
C VAL A 583 -15.78 18.44 -1.49
N LEU A 584 -15.09 17.61 -2.26
CA LEU A 584 -14.58 16.31 -1.79
C LEU A 584 -13.63 16.46 -0.60
N LEU A 585 -12.70 17.43 -0.67
CA LEU A 585 -11.83 17.80 0.44
C LEU A 585 -12.65 18.26 1.66
N TYR A 586 -13.66 19.10 1.46
CA TYR A 586 -14.51 19.59 2.55
C TYR A 586 -15.27 18.45 3.26
N ASN A 587 -15.82 17.51 2.48
CA ASN A 587 -16.59 16.37 2.97
C ASN A 587 -15.74 15.19 3.44
N ALA A 588 -14.40 15.30 3.41
CA ALA A 588 -13.49 14.22 3.77
C ALA A 588 -13.67 12.94 2.92
N ASN A 589 -14.10 13.08 1.67
CA ASN A 589 -14.14 11.98 0.71
C ASN A 589 -12.76 11.82 0.06
N TYR A 590 -11.85 11.16 0.78
CA TYR A 590 -10.44 11.09 0.43
C TYR A 590 -10.18 10.23 -0.81
N LYS A 591 -10.92 9.14 -0.99
CA LYS A 591 -10.77 8.24 -2.14
C LYS A 591 -11.06 8.96 -3.45
N GLU A 592 -12.25 9.55 -3.59
CA GLU A 592 -12.61 10.28 -4.82
C GLU A 592 -11.72 11.50 -5.05
N LEU A 593 -11.28 12.17 -3.99
CA LEU A 593 -10.34 13.28 -4.10
C LEU A 593 -8.98 12.82 -4.63
N ALA A 594 -8.45 11.72 -4.08
CA ALA A 594 -7.18 11.14 -4.45
C ALA A 594 -7.19 10.69 -5.93
N GLU A 595 -8.25 10.01 -6.35
CA GLU A 595 -8.47 9.59 -7.74
C GLU A 595 -8.58 10.79 -8.70
N SER A 596 -9.37 11.81 -8.35
CA SER A 596 -9.56 13.01 -9.21
C SER A 596 -8.28 13.82 -9.37
N VAL A 597 -7.53 14.00 -8.28
CA VAL A 597 -6.31 14.83 -8.26
C VAL A 597 -5.09 14.06 -8.76
N GLY A 598 -5.05 12.74 -8.61
CA GLY A 598 -3.89 11.89 -8.92
C GLY A 598 -2.86 11.91 -7.80
N ILE A 599 -3.27 11.59 -6.58
CA ILE A 599 -2.42 11.49 -5.37
C ILE A 599 -2.84 10.28 -4.52
N SER A 600 -2.10 9.97 -3.45
CA SER A 600 -2.51 8.99 -2.44
C SER A 600 -3.64 9.50 -1.54
N GLU A 601 -4.39 8.59 -0.92
CA GLU A 601 -5.39 8.96 0.09
C GLU A 601 -4.74 9.60 1.33
N SER A 602 -3.53 9.18 1.69
CA SER A 602 -2.76 9.80 2.78
C SER A 602 -2.45 11.26 2.48
N ARG A 603 -2.00 11.60 1.26
CA ARG A 603 -1.83 13.01 0.85
C ARG A 603 -3.15 13.77 0.90
N ALA A 604 -4.25 13.18 0.45
CA ALA A 604 -5.58 13.80 0.55
C ALA A 604 -5.97 14.12 2.01
N LYS A 605 -5.73 13.19 2.94
CA LYS A 605 -5.93 13.38 4.39
C LYS A 605 -5.03 14.48 4.95
N GLN A 606 -3.74 14.50 4.59
CA GLN A 606 -2.79 15.52 5.02
C GLN A 606 -3.21 16.92 4.54
N ILE A 607 -3.61 17.06 3.27
CA ILE A 607 -4.13 18.32 2.72
C ILE A 607 -5.31 18.79 3.55
N LYS A 608 -6.26 17.91 3.87
CA LYS A 608 -7.45 18.24 4.67
C LYS A 608 -7.06 18.72 6.07
N GLU A 609 -6.19 17.99 6.74
CA GLU A 609 -5.76 18.32 8.11
C GLU A 609 -5.10 19.70 8.15
N ILE A 610 -4.10 19.92 7.29
CA ILE A 610 -3.34 21.17 7.21
C ILE A 610 -4.25 22.33 6.80
N PHE A 611 -5.09 22.13 5.78
CA PHE A 611 -6.03 23.15 5.33
C PHE A 611 -7.02 23.57 6.43
N THR A 612 -7.48 22.60 7.23
CA THR A 612 -8.41 22.85 8.35
C THR A 612 -7.71 23.59 9.49
N LYS A 613 -6.53 23.12 9.92
CA LYS A 613 -5.71 23.77 10.95
C LYS A 613 -5.37 25.21 10.58
N ASN A 614 -4.94 25.44 9.33
CA ASN A 614 -4.63 26.76 8.79
C ASN A 614 -5.87 27.68 8.78
N LYS A 615 -7.03 27.20 8.32
CA LYS A 615 -8.27 28.01 8.31
C LYS A 615 -8.74 28.41 9.72
N ILE A 616 -8.65 27.50 10.69
CA ILE A 616 -8.96 27.78 12.10
C ILE A 616 -8.02 28.88 12.63
N LEU A 617 -6.72 28.73 12.36
CA LEU A 617 -5.71 29.68 12.80
C LEU A 617 -5.91 31.07 12.19
N GLN A 618 -6.15 31.16 10.88
CA GLN A 618 -6.45 32.43 10.20
C GLN A 618 -7.74 33.10 10.72
N ASN A 619 -8.79 32.33 10.99
CA ASN A 619 -10.03 32.87 11.54
C ASN A 619 -9.82 33.44 12.95
N SER A 620 -9.02 32.77 13.78
CA SER A 620 -8.69 33.27 15.12
C SER A 620 -7.93 34.60 15.09
N LEU A 621 -7.11 34.83 14.06
CA LEU A 621 -6.39 36.09 13.87
C LEU A 621 -7.32 37.22 13.36
N LYS A 622 -8.35 36.88 12.55
CA LYS A 622 -9.32 37.86 12.02
C LYS A 622 -10.31 38.37 13.06
N GLN A 623 -10.78 37.50 13.96
CA GLN A 623 -11.73 37.89 15.03
C GLN A 623 -11.15 38.96 15.96
N ILE A 624 -9.81 39.00 16.12
CA ILE A 624 -9.13 39.98 16.99
C ILE A 624 -8.89 41.32 16.29
N LYS A 625 -8.61 41.35 14.98
CA LYS A 625 -8.57 42.64 14.25
C LYS A 625 -9.87 43.40 14.40
N PHE A 626 -11.02 42.72 14.42
CA PHE A 626 -12.31 43.37 14.69
C PHE A 626 -12.48 43.85 16.14
N SER A 627 -11.97 43.12 17.15
CA SER A 627 -12.03 43.57 18.55
C SER A 627 -11.07 44.73 18.85
N ASP A 628 -9.85 44.70 18.31
CA ASP A 628 -8.85 45.75 18.52
C ASP A 628 -9.26 47.06 17.80
N THR A 629 -9.92 46.96 16.63
CA THR A 629 -10.48 48.14 15.94
C THR A 629 -11.69 48.73 16.68
N GLN A 630 -12.47 47.91 17.40
CA GLN A 630 -13.55 48.40 18.26
C GLN A 630 -13.01 49.09 19.52
N ILE A 631 -11.91 48.61 20.10
CA ILE A 631 -11.27 49.29 21.25
C ILE A 631 -10.64 50.62 20.82
N ILE A 632 -10.03 50.71 19.63
CA ILE A 632 -9.47 51.98 19.11
C ILE A 632 -10.58 53.00 18.79
N ASN A 633 -11.77 52.56 18.38
CA ASN A 633 -12.92 53.45 18.12
C ASN A 633 -13.73 53.82 19.39
N ILE A 634 -13.40 53.26 20.56
CA ILE A 634 -13.99 53.64 21.85
C ILE A 634 -13.06 54.59 22.63
N VAL A 635 -11.80 54.74 22.20
CA VAL A 635 -10.76 55.56 22.87
C VAL A 635 -10.38 56.82 22.05
N ASN A 636 -11.10 57.15 20.97
CA ASN A 636 -10.95 58.40 20.21
C ASN A 636 -12.20 59.29 20.30
#